data_AF-A0A2B8AYK0-F1
#
_entry.id   AF-A0A2B8AYK0-F1
#
_cell.length_a   1.000
_cell.length_b   1.000
_cell.length_c   1.000
_cell.angle_alpha   90.00
_cell.angle_beta   90.00
_cell.angle_gamma   90.00
#
_symmetry.space_group_name_H-M   'P 1'
#
loop_
_entity.id
_entity.type
_entity.pdbx_description
1 polymer ?
#
loop_
_entity_poly.entity_id
_entity_poly.type
_entity_poly.pdbx_seq_one_letter_code
_entity_poly.pdbx_strand_id
1 'polypeptide(L)'
;MSSARFLPREASLPATRPVRHLLVLPDREAAEEAAAETPARFGLGDEPEVVREALAGEDDAEDAQWLVVIEDPERRLDPAELDAFAARYEGWVETEEAG
;
A
#
# COMPACT_ATOMS: atom_id res chain seq x y z
N MET A 1 38.15 -35.11 13.65
CA MET A 1 37.94 -33.88 12.86
C MET A 1 36.87 -34.16 11.81
N SER A 2 36.03 -33.17 11.51
CA SER A 2 34.81 -33.23 10.68
C SER A 2 33.56 -33.79 11.35
N SER A 3 32.85 -32.91 12.06
CA SER A 3 31.39 -32.91 12.02
C SER A 3 30.98 -31.57 11.43
N ALA A 4 30.36 -31.64 10.25
CA ALA A 4 29.91 -30.50 9.47
C ALA A 4 29.04 -29.59 10.34
N ARG A 5 29.38 -28.30 10.35
CA ARG A 5 28.62 -27.27 11.04
C ARG A 5 27.26 -27.17 10.37
N PHE A 6 26.24 -27.66 11.08
CA PHE A 6 24.83 -27.55 10.74
C PHE A 6 24.49 -26.06 10.62
N LEU A 7 24.38 -25.53 9.40
CA LEU A 7 23.71 -24.26 9.21
C LEU A 7 22.26 -24.48 9.66
N PRO A 8 21.70 -23.68 10.57
CA PRO A 8 20.27 -23.72 10.81
C PRO A 8 19.59 -23.39 9.48
N ARG A 9 18.64 -24.24 9.07
CA ARG A 9 17.65 -23.90 8.05
C ARG A 9 16.89 -22.70 8.59
N GLU A 10 17.34 -21.50 8.25
CA GLU A 10 16.56 -20.29 8.43
C GLU A 10 15.18 -20.58 7.89
N ALA A 11 14.18 -20.31 8.72
CA ALA A 11 12.82 -20.66 8.46
C ALA A 11 12.47 -20.18 7.05
N SER A 12 12.29 -21.13 6.14
CA SER A 12 11.38 -20.95 5.02
C SER A 12 10.01 -20.79 5.67
N LEU A 13 9.73 -19.57 6.12
CA LEU A 13 8.38 -19.07 6.14
C LEU A 13 7.86 -19.27 4.71
N PRO A 14 6.58 -19.62 4.49
CA PRO A 14 6.03 -19.36 3.16
C PRO A 14 6.40 -17.90 2.85
N ALA A 15 7.03 -17.63 1.71
CA ALA A 15 7.24 -16.27 1.29
C ALA A 15 5.83 -15.69 1.14
N THR A 16 5.32 -15.06 2.21
CA THR A 16 4.08 -14.30 2.18
C THR A 16 4.34 -13.28 1.10
N ARG A 17 3.63 -13.44 -0.02
CA ARG A 17 3.83 -12.56 -1.15
C ARG A 17 3.60 -11.15 -0.63
N PRO A 18 4.55 -10.23 -0.84
CA PRO A 18 4.37 -8.87 -0.39
C PRO A 18 3.09 -8.34 -1.02
N VAL A 19 2.28 -7.66 -0.23
CA VAL A 19 1.10 -6.95 -0.75
C VAL A 19 1.37 -5.46 -0.64
N ARG A 20 0.79 -4.72 -1.57
CA ARG A 20 0.68 -3.27 -1.45
C ARG A 20 -0.78 -2.89 -1.49
N HIS A 21 -1.15 -1.95 -0.65
CA HIS A 21 -2.47 -1.35 -0.64
C HIS A 21 -2.38 0.00 -1.35
N LEU A 22 -3.21 0.22 -2.34
CA LEU A 22 -3.32 1.44 -3.13
C LEU A 22 -4.61 2.12 -2.72
N LEU A 23 -4.55 3.24 -2.00
CA LEU A 23 -5.76 4.02 -1.73
C LEU A 23 -5.97 4.93 -2.92
N VAL A 24 -7.05 4.70 -3.65
CA VAL A 24 -7.45 5.51 -4.80
C VAL A 24 -8.38 6.61 -4.33
N LEU A 25 -7.99 7.84 -4.57
CA LEU A 25 -8.64 9.05 -4.08
C LEU A 25 -8.96 10.00 -5.23
N PRO A 26 -10.11 10.71 -5.16
CA PRO A 26 -10.54 11.61 -6.23
C PRO A 26 -9.71 12.90 -6.27
N ASP A 27 -9.20 13.34 -5.12
CA ASP A 27 -8.54 14.64 -4.95
C ASP A 27 -7.11 14.52 -4.42
N ARG A 28 -6.28 15.48 -4.81
CA ARG A 28 -4.89 15.57 -4.32
C ARG A 28 -4.84 15.80 -2.82
N GLU A 29 -5.63 16.74 -2.33
CA GLU A 29 -5.65 17.11 -0.91
C GLU A 29 -6.03 15.90 -0.06
N ALA A 30 -7.05 15.14 -0.49
CA ALA A 30 -7.40 13.86 0.12
C ALA A 30 -6.22 12.88 0.16
N ALA A 31 -5.46 12.77 -0.94
CA ALA A 31 -4.32 11.86 -1.00
C ALA A 31 -3.15 12.28 -0.11
N GLU A 32 -2.83 13.57 -0.06
CA GLU A 32 -1.79 14.10 0.83
C GLU A 32 -2.19 13.94 2.31
N GLU A 33 -3.45 14.24 2.66
CA GLU A 33 -3.96 14.04 4.03
C GLU A 33 -3.99 12.55 4.41
N ALA A 34 -4.50 11.69 3.53
CA ALA A 34 -4.54 10.25 3.75
C ALA A 34 -3.11 9.69 3.93
N ALA A 35 -2.17 10.08 3.07
CA ALA A 35 -0.77 9.64 3.18
C ALA A 35 -0.13 10.09 4.50
N ALA A 36 -0.39 11.31 4.97
CA ALA A 36 0.14 11.80 6.24
C ALA A 36 -0.49 11.10 7.47
N GLU A 37 -1.78 10.78 7.42
CA GLU A 37 -2.50 10.15 8.54
C GLU A 37 -2.30 8.64 8.63
N THR A 38 -2.10 7.97 7.49
CA THR A 38 -1.92 6.51 7.41
C THR A 38 -0.78 5.98 8.30
N PRO A 39 0.46 6.51 8.27
CA PRO A 39 1.55 6.00 9.11
C PRO A 39 1.27 6.18 10.60
N ALA A 40 0.67 7.31 10.99
CA ALA A 40 0.28 7.56 12.39
C ALA A 40 -0.84 6.63 12.86
N ARG A 41 -1.77 6.26 11.97
CA ARG A 41 -2.95 5.44 12.28
C ARG A 41 -2.64 3.94 12.27
N PHE A 42 -1.88 3.49 11.28
CA PHE A 42 -1.61 2.07 11.02
C PHE A 42 -0.21 1.63 11.46
N GLY A 43 0.63 2.57 11.90
CA GLY A 43 1.98 2.27 12.38
C GLY A 43 2.94 1.88 11.26
N LEU A 44 2.80 2.51 10.08
CA LEU A 44 3.76 2.32 8.99
C LEU A 44 5.11 2.95 9.37
N GLY A 45 6.20 2.32 8.93
CA GLY A 45 7.56 2.80 9.16
C GLY A 45 7.92 4.03 8.33
N ASP A 46 7.27 4.17 7.16
CA ASP A 46 7.53 5.20 6.18
C ASP A 46 6.22 5.85 5.72
N GLU A 47 6.33 7.08 5.20
CA GLU A 47 5.19 7.78 4.59
C GLU A 47 4.85 7.11 3.23
N PRO A 48 3.58 6.76 3.00
CA PRO A 48 3.14 6.17 1.74
C PRO A 48 3.44 7.06 0.53
N GLU A 49 3.76 6.45 -0.62
CA GLU A 49 4.02 7.21 -1.85
C GLU A 49 2.71 7.68 -2.50
N VAL A 50 2.62 8.98 -2.81
CA VAL A 50 1.45 9.54 -3.51
C VAL A 50 1.75 9.66 -5.00
N VAL A 51 1.00 8.91 -5.82
CA VAL A 51 1.13 8.82 -7.27
C VAL A 51 -0.07 9.46 -7.95
N ARG A 52 0.15 10.37 -8.90
CA ARG A 52 -0.91 10.90 -9.75
C ARG A 52 -1.05 10.05 -11.00
N GLU A 53 -2.23 9.50 -11.25
CA GLU A 53 -2.57 8.84 -12.50
C GLU A 53 -3.57 9.64 -13.31
N ALA A 54 -3.20 9.93 -14.57
CA ALA A 54 -4.11 10.55 -15.52
C ALA A 54 -5.05 9.48 -16.07
N LEU A 55 -6.36 9.70 -15.96
CA LEU A 55 -7.34 8.79 -16.55
C LEU A 55 -7.35 9.00 -18.07
N ALA A 56 -7.33 7.90 -18.83
CA ALA A 56 -7.35 7.97 -20.29
C ALA A 56 -8.77 8.33 -20.78
N GLY A 57 -9.00 9.62 -21.04
CA GLY A 57 -10.22 10.18 -21.63
C GLY A 57 -9.87 11.35 -22.56
N GLU A 58 -10.57 11.46 -23.68
CA GLU A 58 -10.19 12.23 -24.87
C GLU A 58 -10.07 13.77 -24.61
N ASP A 59 -8.84 14.27 -24.79
CA ASP A 59 -8.42 15.64 -25.16
C ASP A 59 -8.42 16.82 -24.15
N ASP A 60 -8.97 16.72 -22.93
CA ASP A 60 -8.66 17.68 -21.83
C ASP A 60 -8.36 16.91 -20.54
N ALA A 61 -7.08 16.88 -20.17
CA ALA A 61 -6.50 16.11 -19.05
C ALA A 61 -6.84 16.64 -17.65
N GLU A 62 -8.10 16.97 -17.40
CA GLU A 62 -8.59 17.51 -16.13
C GLU A 62 -8.94 16.42 -15.11
N ASP A 63 -9.24 15.20 -15.55
CA ASP A 63 -9.50 14.05 -14.67
C ASP A 63 -8.21 13.26 -14.38
N ALA A 64 -7.70 13.40 -13.15
CA ALA A 64 -6.63 12.57 -12.63
C ALA A 64 -7.02 12.02 -11.26
N GLN A 65 -6.68 10.76 -11.03
CA GLN A 65 -6.83 10.11 -9.73
C GLN A 65 -5.50 10.13 -8.99
N TRP A 66 -5.57 10.10 -7.66
CA TRP A 66 -4.42 10.07 -6.79
C TRP A 66 -4.39 8.74 -6.05
N LEU A 67 -3.27 8.02 -6.14
CA LEU A 67 -3.07 6.75 -5.49
C LEU A 67 -2.05 6.90 -4.36
N VAL A 68 -2.39 6.41 -3.18
CA VAL A 68 -1.47 6.33 -2.05
C VAL A 68 -1.00 4.88 -1.92
N VAL A 69 0.28 4.64 -2.20
CA VAL A 69 0.91 3.32 -2.21
C VAL A 69 1.45 3.00 -0.82
N ILE A 70 0.85 2.01 -0.17
CA ILE A 70 1.26 1.48 1.13
C ILE A 70 1.87 0.10 0.93
N GLU A 71 3.15 -0.06 1.24
CA GLU A 71 3.80 -1.37 1.25
C GLU A 71 3.47 -2.14 2.54
N ASP A 72 2.88 -3.33 2.40
CA ASP A 72 2.61 -4.25 3.51
C ASP A 72 3.20 -5.64 3.20
N PRO A 73 4.54 -5.77 3.22
CA PRO A 73 5.21 -7.04 2.92
C PRO A 73 4.84 -8.17 3.89
N GLU A 74 4.34 -7.81 5.08
CA GLU A 74 4.02 -8.73 6.17
C GLU A 74 2.51 -8.98 6.32
N ARG A 75 1.67 -8.40 5.47
CA ARG A 75 0.19 -8.53 5.50
C ARG A 75 -0.40 -8.21 6.87
N ARG A 76 0.13 -7.19 7.54
CA ARG A 76 -0.30 -6.77 8.88
C ARG A 76 -1.50 -5.83 8.84
N LEU A 77 -1.74 -5.18 7.71
CA LEU A 77 -2.83 -4.22 7.54
C LEU A 77 -4.11 -4.94 7.14
N ASP A 78 -5.22 -4.53 7.75
CA ASP A 78 -6.53 -5.02 7.35
C ASP A 78 -7.05 -4.17 6.17
N PRO A 79 -7.28 -4.77 4.99
CA PRO A 79 -7.79 -4.04 3.84
C PRO A 79 -9.17 -3.45 4.09
N ALA A 80 -10.01 -4.02 4.95
CA ALA A 80 -11.31 -3.44 5.28
C ALA A 80 -11.18 -2.18 6.15
N GLU A 81 -10.15 -2.11 7.02
CA GLU A 81 -9.86 -0.88 7.77
C GLU A 81 -9.31 0.23 6.86
N LEU A 82 -8.49 -0.13 5.88
CA LEU A 82 -7.99 0.79 4.86
C LEU A 82 -9.11 1.27 3.94
N ASP A 83 -10.04 0.39 3.55
CA ASP A 83 -11.21 0.76 2.76
C ASP A 83 -12.12 1.74 3.50
N ALA A 84 -12.42 1.46 4.77
CA ALA A 84 -13.21 2.36 5.61
C ALA A 84 -12.53 3.72 5.83
N PHE A 85 -11.19 3.74 5.83
CA PHE A 85 -10.41 4.97 5.89
C PHE A 85 -10.46 5.74 4.56
N ALA A 86 -10.23 5.09 3.42
CA ALA A 86 -10.33 5.70 2.10
C ALA A 86 -11.75 6.23 1.81
N ALA A 87 -12.78 5.53 2.27
CA ALA A 87 -14.18 5.94 2.12
C ALA A 87 -14.51 7.27 2.83
N ARG A 88 -13.73 7.71 3.83
CA ARG A 88 -13.88 9.06 4.42
C ARG A 88 -13.52 10.17 3.45
N TYR A 89 -12.69 9.88 2.47
CA TYR A 89 -12.23 10.78 1.42
C TYR A 89 -12.89 10.45 0.08
N GLU A 90 -14.04 9.76 0.11
CA GLU A 90 -14.78 9.32 -1.09
C GLU A 90 -13.96 8.40 -2.02
N GLY A 91 -12.90 7.79 -1.50
CA GLY A 91 -12.06 6.84 -2.23
C GLY A 91 -12.27 5.38 -1.81
N TRP A 92 -11.45 4.50 -2.34
CA TRP A 92 -11.45 3.07 -2.06
C TRP A 92 -10.02 2.54 -1.95
N VAL A 93 -9.86 1.34 -1.40
CA VAL A 93 -8.56 0.65 -1.39
C VAL A 93 -8.53 -0.45 -2.44
N GLU A 94 -7.42 -0.53 -3.18
CA GLU A 94 -7.08 -1.68 -3.99
C GLU A 94 -5.92 -2.42 -3.35
N THR A 95 -5.98 -3.75 -3.35
CA THR A 95 -4.88 -4.57 -2.82
C THR A 95 -4.25 -5.32 -3.97
N GLU A 96 -2.98 -5.02 -4.23
CA GLU A 96 -2.20 -5.73 -5.21
C GLU A 96 -1.21 -6.68 -4.54
N GLU A 97 -1.21 -7.93 -4.99
CA GLU A 97 -0.16 -8.87 -4.63
C GLU A 97 1.05 -8.63 -5.53
N ALA A 98 2.17 -8.20 -4.95
CA ALA A 98 3.42 -8.12 -5.67
C ALA A 98 3.94 -9.55 -5.93
N GLY A 99 3.90 -9.96 -7.20
CA GLY A 99 4.22 -11.30 -7.69
C GLY A 99 5.68 -11.56 -7.98
#